data_AF-A0A9D1FDB1-F1
#
_entry.id   AF-A0A9D1FDB1-F1
#
_cell.length_a   1.000
_cell.length_b   1.000
_cell.length_c   1.000
_cell.angle_alpha   90.00
_cell.angle_beta   90.00
_cell.angle_gamma   90.00
#
_symmetry.space_group_name_H-M   'P 1'
#
loop_
_entity.id
_entity.type
_entity.pdbx_description
1 polymer ?
#
loop_
_entity_poly.entity_id
_entity_poly.type
_entity_poly.pdbx_seq_one_letter_code
_entity_poly.pdbx_strand_id
1 'polypeptide(L)'
;ARDQMLAGELDVEFIPQGTFAERIRCGGWGLGGCLTPTGVGTEVEKGKQKLTINGREYLVELPIHGDVALIKAEKADTYGNVKFRLTGRATNSYMAYAADTVIVEVEELVEPGELGPDEIDIPAPLVSMVYVRKGEKKPFCPMWKRAIAKAQAKAAEGGK
;
A
#
# COMPACT_ATOMS: atom_id res chain seq x y z
N ALA A 1 16.47 -7.10 -13.87
CA ALA A 1 15.83 -7.89 -12.79
C ALA A 1 16.06 -9.39 -12.97
N ARG A 2 15.31 -10.12 -13.83
CA ARG A 2 15.47 -11.59 -13.97
C ARG A 2 16.91 -12.03 -14.26
N ASP A 3 17.53 -11.46 -15.29
CA ASP A 3 18.86 -11.89 -15.73
C ASP A 3 19.93 -11.55 -14.67
N GLN A 4 19.80 -10.39 -14.01
CA GLN A 4 20.65 -9.97 -12.90
C GLN A 4 20.51 -10.90 -11.67
N MET A 5 19.28 -11.34 -11.36
CA MET A 5 19.04 -12.32 -10.30
C MET A 5 19.70 -13.67 -10.63
N LEU A 6 19.55 -14.15 -11.87
CA LEU A 6 20.16 -15.41 -12.31
C LEU A 6 21.70 -15.32 -12.38
N ALA A 7 22.24 -14.14 -12.69
CA ALA A 7 23.67 -13.88 -12.70
C ALA A 7 24.25 -13.62 -11.29
N GLY A 8 23.41 -13.48 -10.25
CA GLY A 8 23.82 -13.17 -8.88
C GLY A 8 24.23 -11.71 -8.64
N GLU A 9 23.92 -10.80 -9.57
CA GLU A 9 24.21 -9.36 -9.46
C GLU A 9 23.17 -8.61 -8.61
N LEU A 10 21.99 -9.21 -8.43
CA LEU A 10 20.89 -8.67 -7.64
C LEU A 10 20.48 -9.70 -6.59
N ASP A 11 20.60 -9.33 -5.32
CA ASP A 11 20.04 -10.11 -4.23
C ASP A 11 18.51 -9.96 -4.20
N VAL A 12 17.80 -11.08 -4.07
CA VAL A 12 16.33 -11.13 -4.18
C VAL A 12 15.76 -12.00 -3.07
N GLU A 13 14.96 -11.38 -2.20
CA GLU A 13 14.14 -12.09 -1.22
C GLU A 13 12.72 -12.29 -1.77
N PHE A 14 12.30 -13.55 -1.93
CA PHE A 14 10.92 -13.88 -2.31
C PHE A 14 10.02 -13.97 -1.07
N ILE A 15 9.06 -13.06 -0.97
CA ILE A 15 8.13 -12.99 0.17
C ILE A 15 6.68 -13.14 -0.33
N PRO A 16 5.85 -14.01 0.28
CA PRO A 16 4.43 -14.07 -0.03
C PRO A 16 3.75 -12.70 0.15
N GLN A 17 2.85 -12.31 -0.75
CA GLN A 17 2.28 -10.95 -0.76
C GLN A 17 1.62 -10.55 0.57
N GLY A 18 0.87 -11.45 1.21
CA GLY A 18 0.25 -11.18 2.51
C GLY A 18 1.28 -10.97 3.62
N THR A 19 2.33 -11.80 3.64
CA THR A 19 3.45 -11.65 4.56
C THR A 19 4.20 -10.33 4.32
N PHE A 20 4.45 -9.95 3.08
CA PHE A 20 5.10 -8.69 2.75
C PHE A 20 4.31 -7.48 3.27
N ALA A 21 2.99 -7.45 3.01
CA ALA A 21 2.13 -6.39 3.51
C ALA A 21 2.12 -6.33 5.04
N GLU A 22 2.06 -7.47 5.72
CA GLU A 22 2.01 -7.53 7.19
C GLU A 22 3.36 -7.15 7.82
N ARG A 23 4.50 -7.52 7.21
CA ARG A 23 5.83 -7.09 7.66
C ARG A 23 5.99 -5.58 7.60
N ILE A 24 5.52 -4.93 6.52
CA ILE A 24 5.48 -3.46 6.42
C ILE A 24 4.58 -2.88 7.50
N ARG A 25 3.37 -3.43 7.68
CA ARG A 25 2.44 -2.97 8.72
C ARG A 25 3.05 -3.06 10.12
N CYS A 26 3.75 -4.16 10.43
CA CYS A 26 4.48 -4.31 11.69
C CYS A 26 5.52 -3.20 11.87
N GLY A 27 6.26 -2.86 10.81
CA GLY A 27 7.24 -1.76 10.82
C GLY A 27 6.60 -0.44 11.21
N GLY A 28 5.48 -0.09 10.57
CA GLY A 28 4.80 1.18 10.86
C GLY A 28 4.04 1.25 12.17
N TRP A 29 3.73 0.10 12.80
CA TRP A 29 3.05 0.03 14.09
C TRP A 29 4.01 -0.23 15.26
N GLY A 30 5.32 -0.25 15.01
CA GLY A 30 6.34 -0.52 16.04
C GLY A 30 6.24 -1.93 16.64
N LEU A 31 5.71 -2.91 15.90
CA LEU A 31 5.65 -4.30 16.33
C LEU A 31 6.96 -5.01 15.99
N GLY A 32 7.44 -5.90 16.86
CA GLY A 32 8.68 -6.66 16.64
C GLY A 32 8.59 -7.78 15.58
N GLY A 33 7.41 -8.02 15.02
CA GLY A 33 7.16 -9.03 13.99
C GLY A 33 5.71 -9.55 14.01
N CYS A 34 5.40 -10.49 13.13
CA CYS A 34 4.12 -11.18 13.08
C CYS A 34 4.28 -12.69 12.93
N LEU A 35 3.25 -13.45 13.32
CA LEU A 35 3.18 -14.89 13.12
C LEU A 35 2.26 -15.20 11.95
N THR A 36 2.74 -16.02 11.00
CA THR A 36 1.94 -16.43 9.84
C THR A 36 2.15 -17.90 9.50
N PRO A 37 1.09 -18.66 9.16
CA PRO A 37 1.24 -20.02 8.66
C PRO A 37 1.68 -20.03 7.18
N THR A 38 1.68 -18.89 6.50
CA THR A 38 2.01 -18.80 5.07
C THR A 38 3.49 -19.08 4.86
N GLY A 39 3.80 -20.14 4.11
CA GLY A 39 5.17 -20.54 3.77
C GLY A 39 5.71 -21.70 4.60
N VAL A 40 4.99 -22.15 5.63
CA VAL A 40 5.35 -23.36 6.41
C VAL A 40 5.44 -24.56 5.47
N GLY A 41 6.52 -25.34 5.58
CA GLY A 41 6.82 -26.49 4.74
C GLY A 41 7.29 -26.16 3.32
N THR A 42 7.62 -24.89 3.03
CA THR A 42 8.10 -24.44 1.70
C THR A 42 9.50 -23.81 1.80
N GLU A 43 10.11 -23.48 0.66
CA GLU A 43 11.41 -22.76 0.64
C GLU A 43 11.39 -21.43 1.42
N VAL A 44 10.22 -20.78 1.56
CA VAL A 44 10.06 -19.54 2.34
C VAL A 44 10.37 -19.74 3.83
N GLU A 45 10.20 -20.95 4.37
CA GLU A 45 10.50 -21.27 5.77
C GLU A 45 12.00 -21.26 6.09
N LYS A 46 12.85 -21.48 5.08
CA LYS A 46 14.28 -21.71 5.28
C LYS A 46 14.95 -20.56 6.02
N GLY A 47 15.56 -20.87 7.17
CA GLY A 47 16.27 -19.89 8.00
C GLY A 47 15.39 -19.01 8.88
N LYS A 48 14.05 -19.20 8.86
CA LYS A 48 13.13 -18.44 9.71
C LYS A 48 12.86 -19.16 11.03
N GLN A 49 12.61 -18.38 12.08
CA GLN A 49 12.17 -18.93 13.36
C GLN A 49 10.74 -19.46 13.24
N LYS A 50 10.45 -20.56 13.94
CA LYS A 50 9.13 -21.16 14.04
C LYS A 50 8.59 -21.15 15.45
N LEU A 51 7.26 -21.04 15.56
CA LEU A 51 6.54 -21.18 16.80
C LEU A 51 5.31 -22.06 16.57
N THR A 52 5.03 -22.95 17.53
CA THR A 52 3.82 -23.76 17.54
C THR A 52 2.85 -23.20 18.57
N ILE A 53 1.66 -22.79 18.12
CA ILE A 53 0.61 -22.25 18.97
C ILE A 53 -0.64 -23.10 18.75
N ASN A 54 -1.18 -23.67 19.83
CA ASN A 54 -2.38 -24.52 19.80
C ASN A 54 -2.29 -25.66 18.76
N GLY A 55 -1.11 -26.28 18.64
CA GLY A 55 -0.87 -27.39 17.72
C GLY A 55 -0.69 -27.00 16.24
N ARG A 56 -0.64 -25.70 15.91
CA ARG A 56 -0.37 -25.20 14.56
C ARG A 56 0.98 -24.49 14.50
N GLU A 57 1.77 -24.79 13.47
CA GLU A 57 3.05 -24.13 13.19
C GLU A 57 2.86 -22.78 12.48
N TYR A 58 3.69 -21.81 12.87
CA TYR A 58 3.75 -20.47 12.29
C TYR A 58 5.22 -20.08 12.09
N LEU A 59 5.47 -19.30 11.04
CA LEU A 59 6.73 -18.59 10.83
C LEU A 59 6.71 -17.26 11.57
N VAL A 60 7.83 -16.88 12.17
CA VAL A 60 8.08 -15.54 12.71
C VAL A 60 8.63 -14.68 11.58
N GLU A 61 7.91 -13.64 11.22
CA GLU A 61 8.29 -12.71 10.16
C GLU A 61 8.62 -11.34 10.76
N LEU A 62 9.78 -10.81 10.38
CA LEU A 62 10.31 -9.57 10.96
C LEU A 62 9.79 -8.33 10.22
N PRO A 63 9.68 -7.18 10.90
CA PRO A 63 9.18 -5.94 10.30
C PRO A 63 10.02 -5.48 9.12
N ILE A 64 9.39 -4.79 8.17
CA ILE A 64 10.09 -4.04 7.11
C ILE A 64 9.87 -2.56 7.39
N HIS A 65 10.97 -1.82 7.43
CA HIS A 65 11.00 -0.37 7.54
C HIS A 65 11.92 0.18 6.45
N GLY A 66 11.59 1.33 5.86
CA GLY A 66 12.41 1.99 4.86
C GLY A 66 12.84 3.39 5.29
N ASP A 67 13.96 3.88 4.78
CA ASP A 67 14.35 5.28 5.01
C ASP A 67 13.41 6.25 4.29
N VAL A 68 12.92 5.83 3.10
CA VAL A 68 12.04 6.63 2.24
C VAL A 68 10.91 5.78 1.67
N ALA A 69 9.67 6.29 1.76
CA ALA A 69 8.50 5.78 1.05
C ALA A 69 8.09 6.72 -0.08
N LEU A 70 8.09 6.22 -1.31
CA LEU A 70 7.58 6.93 -2.48
C LEU A 70 6.18 6.42 -2.81
N ILE A 71 5.16 7.27 -2.62
CA ILE A 71 3.75 6.88 -2.69
C ILE A 71 3.05 7.63 -3.81
N LYS A 72 2.17 6.95 -4.54
CA LYS A 72 1.25 7.57 -5.50
C LYS A 72 -0.17 7.61 -4.93
N ALA A 73 -0.77 8.80 -4.87
CA ALA A 73 -2.15 8.98 -4.48
C ALA A 73 -2.95 9.84 -5.48
N GLU A 74 -4.25 9.98 -5.25
CA GLU A 74 -5.14 10.79 -6.11
C GLU A 74 -5.07 12.26 -5.71
N LYS A 75 -5.42 12.55 -4.45
CA LYS A 75 -5.46 13.90 -3.90
C LYS A 75 -4.64 13.98 -2.63
N ALA A 76 -4.11 15.16 -2.36
CA ALA A 76 -3.72 15.55 -1.01
C ALA A 76 -4.16 16.98 -0.74
N ASP A 77 -4.35 17.33 0.53
CA ASP A 77 -4.47 18.73 0.94
C ASP A 77 -3.10 19.37 1.23
N THR A 78 -3.06 20.67 1.45
CA THR A 78 -1.82 21.41 1.75
C THR A 78 -1.22 21.06 3.12
N TYR A 79 -1.98 20.42 4.02
CA TYR A 79 -1.45 19.87 5.28
C TYR A 79 -0.78 18.52 5.10
N GLY A 80 -1.07 17.81 4.01
CA GLY A 80 -0.52 16.49 3.70
C GLY A 80 -1.48 15.34 3.97
N ASN A 81 -2.77 15.59 4.23
CA ASN A 81 -3.76 14.52 4.27
C ASN A 81 -3.94 13.96 2.86
N VAL A 82 -3.99 12.63 2.73
CA VAL A 82 -3.97 11.95 1.43
C VAL A 82 -5.23 11.11 1.24
N LYS A 83 -5.74 11.14 0.00
CA LYS A 83 -6.80 10.27 -0.48
C LYS A 83 -6.33 9.45 -1.67
N PHE A 84 -6.54 8.14 -1.62
CA PHE A 84 -6.30 7.25 -2.75
C PHE A 84 -7.55 7.07 -3.61
N ARG A 85 -7.33 6.75 -4.89
CA ARG A 85 -8.39 6.33 -5.79
C ARG A 85 -8.53 4.81 -5.79
N LEU A 86 -9.65 4.30 -5.30
CA LEU A 86 -10.02 2.88 -5.40
C LEU A 86 -8.89 1.95 -4.88
N THR A 87 -8.51 0.94 -5.66
CA THR A 87 -7.44 -0.01 -5.35
C THR A 87 -6.03 0.60 -5.38
N GLY A 88 -5.90 1.89 -5.72
CA GLY A 88 -4.65 2.64 -5.64
C GLY A 88 -4.09 2.74 -4.22
N ARG A 89 -4.92 2.53 -3.19
CA ARG A 89 -4.51 2.48 -1.79
C ARG A 89 -3.50 1.36 -1.53
N ALA A 90 -3.91 0.10 -1.71
CA ALA A 90 -3.10 -1.10 -1.55
C ALA A 90 -2.02 -0.99 -0.44
N THR A 91 -0.81 -1.49 -0.70
CA THR A 91 0.31 -1.45 0.25
C THR A 91 0.88 -0.04 0.45
N ASN A 92 0.54 0.95 -0.40
CA ASN A 92 1.02 2.33 -0.23
C ASN A 92 0.63 2.88 1.14
N SER A 93 -0.61 2.58 1.58
CA SER A 93 -1.08 3.04 2.88
C SER A 93 -0.26 2.51 4.05
N TYR A 94 0.26 1.27 3.98
CA TYR A 94 1.13 0.73 5.04
C TYR A 94 2.56 1.25 4.95
N MET A 95 3.07 1.44 3.72
CA MET A 95 4.41 2.00 3.49
C MET A 95 4.53 3.41 4.08
N ALA A 96 3.45 4.20 4.07
CA ALA A 96 3.44 5.54 4.68
C ALA A 96 3.71 5.54 6.18
N TYR A 97 3.37 4.46 6.89
CA TYR A 97 3.63 4.36 8.32
C TYR A 97 5.00 3.75 8.60
N ALA A 98 5.57 3.03 7.64
CA ALA A 98 6.76 2.21 7.82
C ALA A 98 8.02 2.85 7.20
N ALA A 99 8.08 4.18 7.15
CA ALA A 99 9.25 4.90 6.66
C ALA A 99 9.51 6.21 7.40
N ASP A 100 10.79 6.63 7.44
CA ASP A 100 11.20 7.88 8.09
C ASP A 100 10.78 9.11 7.27
N THR A 101 10.93 9.04 5.94
CA THR A 101 10.54 10.10 5.02
C THR A 101 9.48 9.62 4.04
N VAL A 102 8.33 10.27 4.02
CA VAL A 102 7.22 9.90 3.14
C VAL A 102 6.99 11.00 2.11
N ILE A 103 7.18 10.65 0.84
CA ILE A 103 6.98 11.54 -0.30
C ILE A 103 5.78 11.04 -1.08
N VAL A 104 4.73 11.85 -1.15
CA VAL A 104 3.47 11.50 -1.80
C VAL A 104 3.32 12.29 -3.08
N GLU A 105 3.28 11.59 -4.21
CA GLU A 105 2.94 12.15 -5.50
C GLU A 105 1.42 12.11 -5.74
N VAL A 106 0.80 13.27 -5.95
CA VAL A 106 -0.66 13.41 -6.16
C VAL A 106 -1.01 13.93 -7.54
N GLU A 107 -2.22 13.61 -8.01
CA GLU A 107 -2.78 14.17 -9.26
C GLU A 107 -3.41 15.55 -9.03
N GLU A 108 -3.80 15.84 -7.79
CA GLU A 108 -4.51 17.07 -7.42
C GLU A 108 -4.10 17.47 -6.00
N LEU A 109 -3.79 18.76 -5.82
CA LEU A 109 -3.61 19.38 -4.52
C LEU A 109 -4.85 20.23 -4.25
N VAL A 110 -5.46 20.05 -3.09
CA VAL A 110 -6.69 20.75 -2.68
C VAL A 110 -6.46 21.55 -1.40
N GLU A 111 -7.38 22.44 -1.07
CA GLU A 111 -7.33 23.18 0.19
C GLU A 111 -7.85 22.33 1.38
N PRO A 112 -7.37 22.58 2.60
CA PRO A 112 -7.87 21.90 3.79
C PRO A 112 -9.39 22.06 3.95
N GLY A 113 -10.08 20.95 4.20
CA GLY A 113 -11.54 20.89 4.30
C GLY A 113 -12.24 20.45 3.00
N GLU A 114 -11.55 20.45 1.86
CA GLU A 114 -12.08 19.82 0.63
C GLU A 114 -12.02 18.29 0.70
N LEU A 115 -11.08 17.73 1.46
CA LEU A 115 -11.10 16.34 1.88
C LEU A 115 -11.91 16.23 3.17
N GLY A 116 -13.04 15.52 3.10
CA GLY A 116 -13.82 15.20 4.30
C GLY A 116 -13.01 14.30 5.24
N PRO A 117 -13.20 14.38 6.57
CA PRO A 117 -12.44 13.56 7.53
C PRO A 117 -12.49 12.06 7.25
N ASP A 118 -13.64 11.55 6.80
CA ASP A 118 -13.83 10.13 6.46
C ASP A 118 -13.20 9.73 5.11
N GLU A 119 -12.75 10.72 4.33
CA GLU A 119 -12.08 10.49 3.04
C GLU A 119 -10.56 10.40 3.16
N ILE A 120 -10.00 10.71 4.34
CA ILE A 120 -8.55 10.73 4.58
C ILE A 120 -8.06 9.31 4.82
N ASP A 121 -7.23 8.79 3.90
CA ASP A 121 -6.61 7.47 4.01
C ASP A 121 -5.29 7.50 4.79
N ILE A 122 -4.49 8.55 4.59
CA ILE A 122 -3.24 8.79 5.34
C ILE A 122 -3.34 10.18 5.96
N PRO A 123 -3.20 10.30 7.29
CA PRO A 123 -3.23 11.58 7.96
C PRO A 123 -1.92 12.36 7.72
N ALA A 124 -2.05 13.69 7.66
CA ALA A 124 -0.97 14.65 7.44
C ALA A 124 0.34 14.41 8.23
N PRO A 125 0.33 14.03 9.52
CA PRO A 125 1.56 13.88 10.31
C PRO A 125 2.55 12.84 9.77
N LEU A 126 2.09 11.90 8.93
CA LEU A 126 2.95 10.89 8.34
C LEU A 126 3.61 11.35 7.04
N VAL A 127 3.15 12.46 6.46
CA VAL A 127 3.62 12.91 5.14
C VAL A 127 4.67 13.98 5.30
N SER A 128 5.89 13.70 4.81
CA SER A 128 7.02 14.63 4.85
C SER A 128 6.98 15.63 3.68
N MET A 129 6.51 15.18 2.51
CA MET A 129 6.46 16.02 1.31
C MET A 129 5.32 15.59 0.38
N VAL A 130 4.59 16.58 -0.14
CA VAL A 130 3.64 16.39 -1.24
C VAL A 130 4.26 16.91 -2.54
N TYR A 131 4.30 16.07 -3.56
CA TYR A 131 4.71 16.44 -4.91
C TYR A 131 3.49 16.39 -5.86
N VAL A 132 3.17 17.52 -6.47
CA VAL A 132 2.07 17.61 -7.43
C VAL A 132 2.57 17.16 -8.80
N ARG A 133 2.01 16.07 -9.32
CA ARG A 133 2.38 15.55 -10.65
C ARG A 133 2.16 16.62 -11.71
N LYS A 134 3.20 16.85 -12.52
CA LYS A 134 3.12 17.61 -13.77
C LYS A 134 2.87 16.65 -14.93
N GLY A 135 1.92 16.96 -15.82
CA GLY A 135 1.60 16.15 -17.00
C GLY A 135 0.25 15.41 -16.91
N GLU A 136 0.09 14.35 -17.69
CA GLU A 136 -1.19 13.65 -17.81
C GLU A 136 -1.59 12.90 -16.53
N LYS A 137 -2.85 13.08 -16.11
CA LYS A 137 -3.46 12.32 -15.01
C LYS A 137 -3.69 10.87 -15.45
N LYS A 138 -3.58 9.92 -14.51
CA LYS A 138 -3.74 8.50 -14.86
C LYS A 138 -5.19 8.27 -15.29
N PRO A 139 -5.44 7.79 -16.51
CA PRO A 139 -6.80 7.67 -17.02
C PRO A 139 -7.57 6.61 -16.24
N PHE A 140 -8.85 6.89 -16.01
CA PHE A 140 -9.75 5.89 -15.47
C PHE A 140 -9.86 4.70 -16.44
N CYS A 141 -9.80 3.47 -15.91
CA CYS A 141 -9.85 2.26 -16.74
C CYS A 141 -11.10 2.30 -17.63
N PRO A 142 -10.99 2.06 -18.95
CA PRO A 142 -12.14 2.11 -19.86
C PRO A 142 -13.31 1.22 -19.45
N MET A 143 -13.03 0.04 -18.88
CA MET A 143 -14.07 -0.87 -18.36
C MET A 143 -14.84 -0.24 -17.20
N TRP A 144 -14.14 0.45 -16.30
CA TRP A 144 -14.76 1.14 -15.19
C TRP A 144 -15.58 2.35 -15.63
N LYS A 145 -15.11 3.11 -16.65
CA LYS A 145 -15.93 4.19 -17.25
C LYS A 145 -17.26 3.65 -17.78
N ARG A 146 -17.23 2.49 -18.47
CA ARG A 146 -18.45 1.82 -18.97
C ARG A 146 -19.35 1.36 -17.82
N ALA A 147 -18.78 0.82 -16.74
CA ALA A 147 -19.54 0.38 -15.58
C ALA A 147 -20.26 1.54 -14.88
N ILE A 148 -19.58 2.68 -14.69
CA ILE A 148 -20.17 3.91 -14.13
C ILE A 148 -21.31 4.41 -15.02
N ALA A 149 -21.07 4.53 -16.33
CA ALA A 149 -22.10 5.00 -17.27
C ALA A 149 -23.35 4.10 -17.24
N LYS A 150 -23.16 2.76 -17.18
CA LYS A 150 -24.26 1.80 -17.05
C LYS A 150 -25.02 1.95 -15.73
N ALA A 151 -24.32 2.17 -14.62
CA ALA A 151 -24.94 2.36 -13.32
C ALA A 151 -25.75 3.67 -13.26
N GLN A 152 -25.22 4.76 -13.83
CA GLN A 152 -25.89 6.05 -13.92
C GLN A 152 -27.14 5.98 -14.80
N ALA A 153 -27.08 5.32 -15.96
CA ALA A 153 -28.25 5.11 -16.81
C ALA A 153 -29.35 4.34 -16.08
N LYS A 154 -29.00 3.27 -15.36
CA LYS A 154 -29.96 2.47 -14.56
C LYS A 154 -30.58 3.27 -13.41
N ALA A 155 -29.83 4.17 -12.78
CA ALA A 155 -30.34 5.05 -11.74
C ALA A 155 -31.30 6.13 -12.29
N ALA A 156 -31.00 6.67 -13.48
CA ALA A 156 -31.85 7.66 -14.15
C ALA A 156 -33.17 7.06 -14.67
N GLU A 157 -33.19 5.77 -14.99
CA GLU A 157 -34.39 5.04 -15.45
C GLU A 157 -35.37 4.66 -14.31
N GLY A 158 -35.15 5.13 -13.07
CA GLY A 158 -36.09 4.95 -11.96
C GLY A 158 -36.09 3.54 -11.37
N GLY A 159 -34.91 2.94 -11.18
CA GLY A 159 -34.78 1.69 -10.45
C GLY A 159 -35.22 1.82 -8.99
N LYS A 160 -36.22 1.02 -8.58
CA LYS A 160 -36.60 0.77 -7.17
C LYS A 160 -35.40 0.52 -6.27
#